data_AF-A0A957N8G4-F1
#
_entry.id   AF-A0A957N8G4-F1
#
_cell.length_a   1.000
_cell.length_b   1.000
_cell.length_c   1.000
_cell.angle_alpha   90.00
_cell.angle_beta   90.00
_cell.angle_gamma   90.00
#
_symmetry.space_group_name_H-M   'P 1'
#
loop_
_entity.id
_entity.type
_entity.pdbx_description
1 polymer ?
#
loop_
_entity_poly.entity_id
_entity_poly.type
_entity_poly.pdbx_seq_one_letter_code
_entity_poly.pdbx_strand_id
1 'polypeptide(L)'
;AFPPMHQVDTLIYAAPIVPFVIIGGIVGTARLGAWLSARGGGRIWQPLLGALVIAGAVTAQARYGYLPGAGNHTPFTVSDHDRRAAAVIAQIPADAKVSAQDKLNPHVSGRETIYIFPRMEDADTVFVDVTGPAWPQHPNDVRATVDDLLADGWGVAAADDGYLLLRKGAPVTEMPPAFYTAWHADLPPDAARDDVRFAAPLTLLGHTVTTDEHGELVTTLYLRADAPLPTDLGVYIAYLDRDGVPIHDSLFYPPVATLWYPTTSWTPGTTVAMRALPWTLDADAFTLAVGLYDAAGSWPDGPRIPVADSAGKPVLENGTLVRLGGYQRTPSGGWTALPPDAPPATVLDAGFGDAIRLLGADVPATAKAGDALPFALTWLAVATPAQDFSVFAHLVDSAGDKVAQLDWQPHDALGPRPMTGWRSGDTLTDAQTLALPETLAPGAYTLIVGVYDWQSGVRLPAQGTNAGPDDVVSIGAIQVEAK
;
A
#
# COMPACT_ATOMS: atom_id res chain seq x y z
N ALA A 1 -17.49 3.18 -7.00
CA ALA A 1 -18.83 2.72 -7.42
C ALA A 1 -18.64 1.39 -8.14
N PHE A 2 -19.28 0.30 -7.69
CA PHE A 2 -19.24 -0.96 -8.43
C PHE A 2 -19.72 -0.69 -9.87
N PRO A 3 -18.91 -0.96 -10.91
CA PRO A 3 -19.39 -0.87 -12.28
C PRO A 3 -20.63 -1.74 -12.34
N PRO A 4 -21.74 -1.22 -12.87
CA PRO A 4 -22.98 -1.90 -12.72
C PRO A 4 -22.88 -3.23 -13.49
N MET A 5 -23.30 -4.33 -12.85
CA MET A 5 -23.08 -5.73 -13.28
C MET A 5 -23.80 -6.13 -14.58
N HIS A 6 -24.07 -5.17 -15.46
CA HIS A 6 -24.72 -5.30 -16.76
C HIS A 6 -23.81 -4.93 -17.94
N GLN A 7 -22.53 -4.64 -17.72
CA GLN A 7 -21.56 -4.45 -18.80
C GLN A 7 -21.26 -5.78 -19.49
N VAL A 8 -21.83 -5.96 -20.69
CA VAL A 8 -21.75 -7.22 -21.46
C VAL A 8 -20.33 -7.50 -21.98
N ASP A 9 -19.49 -6.48 -22.03
CA ASP A 9 -18.10 -6.51 -22.49
C ASP A 9 -17.08 -6.83 -21.37
N THR A 10 -17.46 -6.75 -20.10
CA THR A 10 -16.55 -6.97 -18.95
C THR A 10 -17.08 -7.97 -17.92
N LEU A 11 -18.39 -8.15 -17.79
CA LEU A 11 -19.02 -9.03 -16.78
C LEU A 11 -20.10 -9.94 -17.42
N ILE A 12 -20.06 -11.23 -17.10
CA ILE A 12 -20.72 -12.29 -17.91
C ILE A 12 -22.10 -12.69 -17.36
N TYR A 13 -22.98 -11.73 -17.04
CA TYR A 13 -24.38 -12.05 -16.69
C TYR A 13 -25.30 -12.12 -17.92
N ALA A 14 -24.77 -11.95 -19.13
CA ALA A 14 -25.56 -11.99 -20.37
C ALA A 14 -25.88 -13.41 -20.87
N ALA A 15 -25.25 -14.46 -20.32
CA ALA A 15 -25.43 -15.84 -20.80
C ALA A 15 -26.90 -16.29 -20.94
N PRO A 16 -27.82 -15.96 -20.00
CA PRO A 16 -29.23 -16.33 -20.13
C PRO A 16 -29.96 -15.64 -21.29
N ILE A 17 -29.51 -14.46 -21.74
CA ILE A 17 -30.16 -13.72 -22.83
C ILE A 17 -29.58 -14.04 -24.22
N VAL A 18 -28.39 -14.65 -24.29
CA VAL A 18 -27.70 -14.97 -25.55
C VAL A 18 -28.59 -15.75 -26.54
N PRO A 19 -29.33 -16.82 -26.15
CA PRO A 19 -30.19 -17.53 -27.09
C PRO A 19 -31.26 -16.64 -27.72
N PHE A 20 -31.84 -15.72 -26.93
CA PHE A 20 -32.88 -14.81 -27.41
C PHE A 20 -32.32 -13.76 -28.36
N VAL A 21 -31.12 -13.23 -28.09
CA VAL A 21 -30.42 -12.30 -28.98
C VAL A 21 -30.06 -12.99 -30.30
N ILE A 22 -29.55 -14.22 -30.26
CA ILE A 22 -29.21 -15.00 -31.47
C ILE A 22 -30.47 -15.28 -32.30
N ILE A 23 -31.54 -15.79 -31.69
CA ILE A 23 -32.80 -16.08 -32.39
C ILE A 23 -33.40 -14.79 -32.96
N GLY A 24 -33.41 -13.70 -32.17
CA GLY A 24 -33.88 -12.39 -32.62
C GLY A 24 -33.08 -11.86 -33.82
N GLY A 25 -31.76 -12.01 -33.80
CA GLY A 25 -30.88 -11.68 -34.92
C GLY A 25 -31.18 -12.49 -36.18
N ILE A 26 -31.39 -13.81 -36.06
CA ILE A 26 -31.75 -14.69 -37.19
C ILE A 26 -33.11 -14.29 -37.78
N VAL A 27 -34.14 -14.16 -36.94
CA VAL A 27 -35.50 -13.83 -37.41
C VAL A 27 -35.54 -12.41 -37.98
N GLY A 28 -34.88 -11.45 -37.32
CA GLY A 28 -34.82 -10.06 -37.75
C GLY A 28 -34.12 -9.90 -39.09
N THR A 29 -32.95 -10.51 -39.28
CA THR A 29 -32.20 -10.47 -40.54
C THR A 29 -32.96 -11.12 -41.69
N ALA A 30 -33.63 -12.26 -41.44
CA ALA A 30 -34.46 -12.92 -42.45
C ALA A 30 -35.65 -12.04 -42.88
N ARG A 31 -36.38 -11.44 -41.92
CA ARG A 31 -37.51 -10.54 -42.20
C ARG A 31 -37.08 -9.28 -42.93
N LEU A 32 -35.99 -8.64 -42.48
CA LEU A 32 -35.46 -7.44 -43.11
C LEU A 32 -34.97 -7.73 -44.53
N GLY A 33 -34.28 -8.85 -44.74
CA GLY A 33 -33.84 -9.30 -46.07
C GLY A 33 -35.02 -9.49 -47.03
N ALA A 34 -36.07 -10.20 -46.59
CA ALA A 34 -37.28 -10.40 -47.40
C ALA A 34 -37.97 -9.07 -47.76
N TRP A 35 -38.07 -8.15 -46.80
CA TRP A 35 -38.67 -6.84 -47.00
C TRP A 35 -37.86 -5.97 -47.97
N LEU A 36 -36.53 -5.95 -47.85
CA LEU A 36 -35.64 -5.22 -48.77
C LEU A 36 -35.72 -5.80 -50.18
N SER A 37 -35.66 -7.13 -50.32
CA SER A 37 -35.80 -7.81 -51.62
C SER A 37 -37.13 -7.48 -52.32
N ALA A 38 -38.22 -7.34 -51.57
CA ALA A 38 -39.53 -6.95 -52.10
C ALA A 38 -39.59 -5.49 -52.58
N ARG A 39 -38.69 -4.61 -52.11
CA ARG A 39 -38.59 -3.19 -52.49
C ARG A 39 -37.54 -2.91 -53.56
N GLY A 40 -36.85 -3.94 -54.07
CA GLY A 40 -35.81 -3.85 -55.09
C GLY A 40 -34.46 -4.38 -54.60
N GLY A 41 -33.63 -4.90 -55.51
CA GLY A 41 -32.29 -5.41 -55.19
C GLY A 41 -32.13 -6.93 -55.12
N GLY A 42 -33.17 -7.72 -55.44
CA GLY A 42 -33.04 -9.17 -55.62
C GLY A 42 -32.56 -9.94 -54.37
N ARG A 43 -31.99 -11.13 -54.56
CA ARG A 43 -31.57 -12.04 -53.46
C ARG A 43 -30.26 -11.63 -52.75
N ILE A 44 -29.67 -10.47 -53.08
CA ILE A 44 -28.37 -10.05 -52.53
C ILE A 44 -28.44 -9.54 -51.09
N TRP A 45 -29.61 -9.09 -50.64
CA TRP A 45 -29.78 -8.52 -49.31
C TRP A 45 -29.54 -9.52 -48.17
N GLN A 46 -29.88 -10.78 -48.38
CA GLN A 46 -29.71 -11.81 -47.36
C GLN A 46 -28.24 -12.15 -47.06
N PRO A 47 -27.36 -12.41 -48.04
CA PRO A 47 -25.94 -12.57 -47.78
C PRO A 47 -25.28 -11.27 -47.28
N LEU A 48 -25.74 -10.08 -47.71
CA LEU A 48 -25.22 -8.80 -47.20
C LEU A 48 -25.54 -8.59 -45.71
N LEU A 49 -26.78 -8.86 -45.28
CA LEU A 49 -27.15 -8.78 -43.87
C LEU A 49 -26.43 -9.84 -43.02
N GLY A 50 -26.24 -11.04 -43.56
CA GLY A 50 -25.40 -12.07 -42.92
C GLY A 50 -23.95 -11.61 -42.75
N ALA A 51 -23.36 -11.03 -43.79
CA ALA A 51 -22.01 -10.46 -43.73
C ALA A 51 -21.91 -9.31 -42.72
N LEU A 52 -22.94 -8.47 -42.59
CA LEU A 52 -23.00 -7.41 -41.58
C LEU A 52 -23.00 -7.97 -40.15
N VAL A 53 -23.78 -9.03 -39.88
CA VAL A 53 -23.79 -9.70 -38.58
C VAL A 53 -22.41 -10.29 -38.26
N ILE A 54 -21.78 -10.96 -39.23
CA ILE A 54 -20.43 -11.52 -39.05
C ILE A 54 -19.41 -10.40 -38.82
N ALA A 55 -19.46 -9.32 -39.61
CA ALA A 55 -18.57 -8.17 -39.43
C ALA A 55 -18.73 -7.55 -38.04
N GLY A 56 -19.98 -7.41 -37.56
CA GLY A 56 -20.27 -6.96 -36.20
C GLY A 56 -19.70 -7.90 -35.13
N ALA A 57 -19.91 -9.21 -35.28
CA ALA A 57 -19.40 -10.22 -34.36
C ALA A 57 -17.87 -10.27 -34.33
N VAL A 58 -17.20 -10.22 -35.48
CA VAL A 58 -15.73 -10.15 -35.58
C VAL A 58 -15.21 -8.85 -34.98
N THR A 59 -15.87 -7.71 -35.23
CA THR A 59 -15.49 -6.42 -34.64
C THR A 59 -15.63 -6.46 -33.11
N ALA A 60 -16.75 -7.00 -32.61
CA ALA A 60 -16.98 -7.16 -31.17
C ALA A 60 -15.95 -8.11 -30.56
N GLN A 61 -15.65 -9.24 -31.20
CA GLN A 61 -14.60 -10.16 -30.76
C GLN A 61 -13.22 -9.50 -30.79
N ALA A 62 -12.88 -8.73 -31.82
CA ALA A 62 -11.59 -8.04 -31.90
C ALA A 62 -11.45 -6.95 -30.83
N ARG A 63 -12.53 -6.27 -30.44
CA ARG A 63 -12.50 -5.19 -29.45
C ARG A 63 -12.66 -5.67 -28.01
N TYR A 64 -13.53 -6.63 -27.76
CA TYR A 64 -14.00 -7.01 -26.43
C TYR A 64 -13.85 -8.51 -26.15
N GLY A 65 -13.33 -9.28 -27.10
CA GLY A 65 -13.10 -10.71 -26.92
C GLY A 65 -11.88 -10.99 -26.06
N TYR A 66 -11.87 -12.19 -25.48
CA TYR A 66 -10.77 -12.69 -24.64
C TYR A 66 -9.81 -13.64 -25.39
N LEU A 67 -10.07 -13.92 -26.67
CA LEU A 67 -9.18 -14.75 -27.50
C LEU A 67 -7.85 -14.04 -27.79
N PRO A 68 -6.76 -14.77 -28.04
CA PRO A 68 -5.48 -14.16 -28.42
C PRO A 68 -5.61 -13.13 -29.54
N GLY A 69 -5.09 -11.93 -29.31
CA GLY A 69 -5.13 -10.81 -30.26
C GLY A 69 -6.40 -9.96 -30.23
N ALA A 70 -7.36 -10.26 -29.34
CA ALA A 70 -8.53 -9.41 -29.08
C ALA A 70 -8.26 -8.38 -27.96
N GLY A 71 -9.10 -7.35 -27.87
CA GLY A 71 -8.87 -6.20 -26.97
C GLY A 71 -8.92 -6.52 -25.47
N ASN A 72 -9.71 -7.51 -25.06
CA ASN A 72 -9.75 -7.96 -23.65
C ASN A 72 -8.87 -9.20 -23.42
N HIS A 73 -7.99 -9.55 -24.36
CA HIS A 73 -7.09 -10.68 -24.19
C HIS A 73 -6.14 -10.42 -23.02
N THR A 74 -6.22 -11.27 -22.00
CA THR A 74 -5.28 -11.26 -20.89
C THR A 74 -4.31 -12.44 -21.08
N PRO A 75 -3.00 -12.19 -21.26
CA PRO A 75 -2.03 -13.27 -21.35
C PRO A 75 -1.99 -14.01 -20.01
N PHE A 76 -2.28 -15.31 -20.03
CA PHE A 76 -2.20 -16.13 -18.83
C PHE A 76 -0.76 -16.62 -18.63
N THR A 77 -0.20 -16.40 -17.45
CA THR A 77 1.09 -16.96 -17.06
C THR A 77 0.86 -18.03 -16.00
N VAL A 78 1.30 -19.26 -16.28
CA VAL A 78 1.24 -20.37 -15.31
C VAL A 78 2.44 -20.23 -14.39
N SER A 79 2.22 -19.78 -13.17
CA SER A 79 3.22 -19.68 -12.11
C SER A 79 3.62 -21.06 -11.57
N ASP A 80 4.66 -21.11 -10.73
CA ASP A 80 5.00 -22.35 -10.02
C ASP A 80 3.92 -22.73 -8.99
N HIS A 81 3.29 -21.74 -8.35
CA HIS A 81 2.13 -21.93 -7.49
C HIS A 81 1.00 -22.66 -8.23
N ASP A 82 0.60 -22.17 -9.42
CA ASP A 82 -0.44 -22.81 -10.25
C ASP A 82 -0.12 -24.27 -10.60
N ARG A 83 1.17 -24.59 -10.82
CA ARG A 83 1.60 -25.97 -11.14
C ARG A 83 1.49 -26.89 -9.93
N ARG A 84 1.75 -26.38 -8.72
CA ARG A 84 1.66 -27.15 -7.47
C ARG A 84 0.23 -27.57 -7.15
N ALA A 85 -0.75 -26.75 -7.54
CA ALA A 85 -2.17 -27.10 -7.42
C ALA A 85 -2.48 -28.48 -8.03
N ALA A 86 -1.86 -28.85 -9.15
CA ALA A 86 -2.11 -30.11 -9.84
C ALA A 86 -1.81 -31.34 -8.97
N ALA A 87 -0.76 -31.28 -8.13
CA ALA A 87 -0.41 -32.37 -7.23
C ALA A 87 -1.42 -32.52 -6.08
N VAL A 88 -2.04 -31.43 -5.63
CA VAL A 88 -3.11 -31.45 -4.62
C VAL A 88 -4.42 -31.96 -5.25
N ILE A 89 -4.77 -31.46 -6.44
CA ILE A 89 -5.98 -31.88 -7.17
C ILE A 89 -5.97 -33.37 -7.49
N ALA A 90 -4.82 -33.94 -7.85
CA ALA A 90 -4.67 -35.37 -8.14
C ALA A 90 -4.99 -36.28 -6.94
N GLN A 91 -4.98 -35.76 -5.71
CA GLN A 91 -5.31 -36.48 -4.48
C GLN A 91 -6.80 -36.45 -4.13
N ILE A 92 -7.61 -35.74 -4.92
CA ILE A 92 -9.05 -35.65 -4.75
C ILE A 92 -9.69 -36.80 -5.55
N PRO A 93 -10.39 -37.77 -4.91
CA PRO A 93 -11.07 -38.85 -5.62
C PRO A 93 -12.06 -38.34 -6.68
N ALA A 94 -12.28 -39.13 -7.73
CA ALA A 94 -13.19 -38.76 -8.81
C ALA A 94 -14.68 -38.78 -8.38
N ASP A 95 -15.00 -39.50 -7.31
CA ASP A 95 -16.33 -39.63 -6.70
C ASP A 95 -16.50 -38.76 -5.45
N ALA A 96 -15.49 -37.98 -5.06
CA ALA A 96 -15.55 -37.10 -3.90
C ALA A 96 -16.58 -35.96 -4.10
N LYS A 97 -17.23 -35.58 -3.01
CA LYS A 97 -18.11 -34.39 -2.96
C LYS A 97 -17.31 -33.22 -2.44
N VAL A 98 -17.06 -32.25 -3.30
CA VAL A 98 -16.04 -31.22 -3.05
C VAL A 98 -16.67 -29.86 -2.83
N SER A 99 -16.27 -29.18 -1.76
CA SER A 99 -16.46 -27.74 -1.61
C SER A 99 -15.14 -27.03 -1.92
N ALA A 100 -15.10 -26.18 -2.95
CA ALA A 100 -13.90 -25.48 -3.36
C ALA A 100 -14.17 -23.99 -3.60
N GLN A 101 -13.13 -23.16 -3.49
CA GLN A 101 -13.23 -21.74 -3.85
C GLN A 101 -13.56 -21.55 -5.34
N ASP A 102 -14.07 -20.38 -5.69
CA ASP A 102 -14.53 -20.04 -7.05
C ASP A 102 -13.45 -20.27 -8.12
N LYS A 103 -12.19 -19.90 -7.85
CA LYS A 103 -11.07 -20.11 -8.76
C LYS A 103 -10.60 -21.57 -8.84
N LEU A 104 -10.92 -22.40 -7.84
CA LEU A 104 -10.56 -23.81 -7.81
C LEU A 104 -11.66 -24.73 -8.35
N ASN A 105 -12.93 -24.30 -8.28
CA ASN A 105 -14.08 -25.07 -8.73
C ASN A 105 -13.99 -25.60 -10.17
N PRO A 106 -13.56 -24.80 -11.17
CA PRO A 106 -13.37 -25.29 -12.53
C PRO A 106 -12.42 -26.49 -12.62
N HIS A 107 -11.39 -26.54 -11.76
CA HIS A 107 -10.40 -27.61 -11.74
C HIS A 107 -10.91 -28.91 -11.10
N VAL A 108 -12.00 -28.85 -10.33
CA VAL A 108 -12.62 -30.03 -9.70
C VAL A 108 -13.97 -30.41 -10.29
N SER A 109 -14.42 -29.70 -11.33
CA SER A 109 -15.73 -29.83 -11.99
C SER A 109 -16.04 -31.17 -12.67
N GLY A 110 -15.06 -32.07 -12.77
CA GLY A 110 -15.27 -33.44 -13.26
C GLY A 110 -16.03 -34.36 -12.28
N ARG A 111 -16.40 -33.87 -11.09
CA ARG A 111 -17.09 -34.61 -10.03
C ARG A 111 -18.59 -34.39 -10.09
N GLU A 112 -19.35 -35.37 -9.62
CA GLU A 112 -20.83 -35.32 -9.64
C GLU A 112 -21.37 -34.19 -8.75
N THR A 113 -20.71 -33.91 -7.61
CA THR A 113 -21.14 -32.89 -6.65
C THR A 113 -20.00 -31.91 -6.36
N ILE A 114 -20.24 -30.63 -6.63
CA ILE A 114 -19.36 -29.52 -6.29
C ILE A 114 -20.13 -28.37 -5.64
N TYR A 115 -19.53 -27.74 -4.64
CA TYR A 115 -20.05 -26.56 -3.96
C TYR A 115 -19.04 -25.42 -3.98
N ILE A 116 -19.52 -24.19 -3.83
CA ILE A 116 -18.68 -23.01 -3.61
C ILE A 116 -18.44 -22.90 -2.10
N PHE A 117 -17.19 -23.05 -1.67
CA PHE A 117 -16.78 -22.86 -0.28
C PHE A 117 -17.18 -21.45 0.20
N PRO A 118 -17.74 -21.26 1.42
CA PRO A 118 -17.81 -22.20 2.55
C PRO A 118 -19.03 -23.14 2.55
N ARG A 119 -19.88 -23.11 1.52
CA ARG A 119 -21.03 -24.01 1.46
C ARG A 119 -20.52 -25.44 1.26
N MET A 120 -20.84 -26.35 2.18
CA MET A 120 -20.37 -27.74 2.13
C MET A 120 -21.50 -28.75 1.98
N GLU A 121 -22.69 -28.52 2.57
CA GLU A 121 -23.81 -29.48 2.56
C GLU A 121 -23.35 -30.90 2.95
N ASP A 122 -23.26 -31.84 2.01
CA ASP A 122 -22.80 -33.22 2.20
C ASP A 122 -21.38 -33.48 1.67
N ALA A 123 -20.62 -32.43 1.38
CA ALA A 123 -19.21 -32.53 1.01
C ALA A 123 -18.39 -33.24 2.09
N ASP A 124 -17.46 -34.09 1.64
CA ASP A 124 -16.49 -34.79 2.48
C ASP A 124 -15.05 -34.28 2.27
N THR A 125 -14.89 -33.38 1.30
CA THR A 125 -13.61 -32.83 0.86
C THR A 125 -13.73 -31.32 0.65
N VAL A 126 -12.79 -30.55 1.21
CA VAL A 126 -12.69 -29.10 1.03
C VAL A 126 -11.34 -28.78 0.39
N PHE A 127 -11.35 -27.95 -0.67
CA PHE A 127 -10.12 -27.53 -1.35
C PHE A 127 -10.04 -26.01 -1.42
N VAL A 128 -9.05 -25.43 -0.75
CA VAL A 128 -8.84 -23.98 -0.65
C VAL A 128 -7.39 -23.61 -1.01
N ASP A 129 -7.22 -22.44 -1.60
CA ASP A 129 -5.99 -21.70 -1.77
C ASP A 129 -6.08 -20.48 -0.85
N VAL A 130 -5.25 -20.47 0.20
CA VAL A 130 -5.30 -19.39 1.18
C VAL A 130 -4.60 -18.13 0.70
N THR A 131 -3.81 -18.20 -0.37
CA THR A 131 -3.02 -17.09 -0.93
C THR A 131 -3.78 -16.32 -2.02
N GLY A 132 -4.76 -16.98 -2.63
CA GLY A 132 -5.65 -16.41 -3.63
C GLY A 132 -6.82 -15.62 -3.04
N PRO A 133 -7.73 -15.13 -3.90
CA PRO A 133 -8.95 -14.45 -3.46
C PRO A 133 -9.81 -15.35 -2.58
N ALA A 134 -10.26 -14.79 -1.45
CA ALA A 134 -11.07 -15.51 -0.47
C ALA A 134 -12.57 -15.58 -0.82
N TRP A 135 -12.99 -15.08 -1.98
CA TRP A 135 -14.41 -14.96 -2.34
C TRP A 135 -15.17 -16.30 -2.20
N PRO A 136 -16.39 -16.30 -1.65
CA PRO A 136 -17.20 -15.16 -1.21
C PRO A 136 -16.92 -14.68 0.22
N GLN A 137 -15.88 -15.20 0.88
CA GLN A 137 -15.48 -14.86 2.24
C GLN A 137 -14.40 -13.79 2.30
N HIS A 138 -14.19 -13.24 3.50
CA HIS A 138 -12.99 -12.51 3.86
C HIS A 138 -11.86 -13.50 4.27
N PRO A 139 -10.57 -13.20 4.06
CA PRO A 139 -9.48 -14.09 4.50
C PRO A 139 -9.55 -14.52 5.98
N ASN A 140 -9.95 -13.61 6.88
CA ASN A 140 -10.17 -13.94 8.30
C ASN A 140 -11.25 -15.01 8.48
N ASP A 141 -12.32 -14.95 7.69
CA ASP A 141 -13.43 -15.91 7.77
C ASP A 141 -13.02 -17.27 7.20
N VAL A 142 -12.19 -17.30 6.15
CA VAL A 142 -11.62 -18.56 5.63
C VAL A 142 -10.78 -19.24 6.71
N ARG A 143 -9.93 -18.47 7.41
CA ARG A 143 -9.12 -19.00 8.52
C ARG A 143 -10.02 -19.56 9.64
N ALA A 144 -11.00 -18.78 10.10
CA ALA A 144 -11.93 -19.22 11.13
C ALA A 144 -12.72 -20.48 10.71
N THR A 145 -13.21 -20.53 9.47
CA THR A 145 -13.93 -21.70 8.93
C THR A 145 -13.05 -22.94 8.90
N VAL A 146 -11.78 -22.81 8.52
CA VAL A 146 -10.83 -23.92 8.53
C VAL A 146 -10.50 -24.39 9.95
N ASP A 147 -10.32 -23.47 10.89
CA ASP A 147 -10.11 -23.82 12.31
C ASP A 147 -11.32 -24.59 12.87
N ASP A 148 -12.54 -24.15 12.57
CA ASP A 148 -13.77 -24.84 12.96
C ASP A 148 -13.84 -26.26 12.36
N LEU A 149 -13.45 -26.42 11.09
CA LEU A 149 -13.40 -27.73 10.43
C LEU A 149 -12.39 -28.66 11.09
N LEU A 150 -11.17 -28.18 11.34
CA LEU A 150 -10.11 -28.94 12.00
C LEU A 150 -10.49 -29.34 13.44
N ALA A 151 -11.34 -28.53 14.10
CA ALA A 151 -11.92 -28.85 15.39
C ALA A 151 -13.10 -29.87 15.30
N ASP A 152 -13.82 -29.91 14.17
CA ASP A 152 -14.99 -30.77 13.93
C ASP A 152 -14.69 -32.01 13.08
N GLY A 153 -13.57 -32.69 13.37
CA GLY A 153 -13.26 -34.00 12.80
C GLY A 153 -12.86 -33.98 11.32
N TRP A 154 -12.48 -32.82 10.77
CA TRP A 154 -11.74 -32.74 9.52
C TRP A 154 -10.24 -32.70 9.78
N GLY A 155 -9.47 -33.13 8.79
CA GLY A 155 -8.01 -33.03 8.84
C GLY A 155 -7.41 -32.68 7.48
N VAL A 156 -6.16 -32.26 7.51
CA VAL A 156 -5.30 -31.97 6.37
C VAL A 156 -4.95 -33.28 5.65
N ALA A 157 -5.55 -33.49 4.48
CA ALA A 157 -5.25 -34.60 3.59
C ALA A 157 -4.05 -34.31 2.69
N ALA A 158 -3.89 -33.06 2.25
CA ALA A 158 -2.72 -32.55 1.54
C ALA A 158 -2.60 -31.04 1.73
N ALA A 159 -1.37 -30.53 1.74
CA ALA A 159 -1.12 -29.10 1.70
C ALA A 159 0.24 -28.82 1.07
N ASP A 160 0.29 -27.82 0.20
CA ASP A 160 1.52 -27.40 -0.50
C ASP A 160 1.35 -25.96 -0.95
N ASP A 161 2.32 -25.11 -0.67
CA ASP A 161 2.39 -23.74 -1.20
C ASP A 161 1.09 -22.94 -1.06
N GLY A 162 0.49 -22.95 0.14
CA GLY A 162 -0.78 -22.24 0.40
C GLY A 162 -2.05 -22.97 -0.04
N TYR A 163 -1.95 -24.07 -0.80
CA TYR A 163 -3.07 -24.96 -1.05
C TYR A 163 -3.33 -25.85 0.15
N LEU A 164 -4.60 -26.04 0.48
CA LEU A 164 -5.06 -26.89 1.58
C LEU A 164 -6.22 -27.76 1.11
N LEU A 165 -6.03 -29.08 1.24
CA LEU A 165 -7.04 -30.09 1.02
C LEU A 165 -7.44 -30.69 2.36
N LEU A 166 -8.66 -30.40 2.82
CA LEU A 166 -9.22 -31.00 4.02
C LEU A 166 -10.15 -32.16 3.66
N ARG A 167 -10.14 -33.19 4.50
CA ARG A 167 -11.04 -34.34 4.37
C ARG A 167 -11.62 -34.72 5.72
N LYS A 168 -12.90 -35.06 5.72
CA LYS A 168 -13.58 -35.55 6.93
C LYS A 168 -12.96 -36.86 7.40
N GLY A 169 -12.60 -36.93 8.68
CA GLY A 169 -11.95 -38.09 9.31
C GLY A 169 -10.45 -38.25 9.01
N ALA A 170 -9.82 -37.30 8.32
CA ALA A 170 -8.36 -37.32 8.17
C ALA A 170 -7.69 -37.06 9.55
N PRO A 171 -6.63 -37.80 9.90
CA PRO A 171 -6.09 -37.80 11.26
C PRO A 171 -5.12 -36.64 11.56
N VAL A 172 -4.60 -35.98 10.53
CA VAL A 172 -3.61 -34.90 10.68
C VAL A 172 -4.34 -33.57 10.66
N THR A 173 -4.08 -32.70 11.63
CA THR A 173 -4.65 -31.33 11.67
C THR A 173 -3.59 -30.24 11.48
N GLU A 174 -2.32 -30.59 11.59
CA GLU A 174 -1.19 -29.67 11.40
C GLU A 174 -0.83 -29.51 9.93
N MET A 175 -0.44 -28.29 9.54
CA MET A 175 0.05 -28.01 8.19
C MET A 175 1.51 -28.44 8.04
N PRO A 176 1.88 -29.20 7.01
CA PRO A 176 3.26 -29.60 6.76
C PRO A 176 4.12 -28.40 6.30
N PRO A 177 5.46 -28.44 6.46
CA PRO A 177 6.35 -27.36 6.03
C PRO A 177 6.18 -26.89 4.58
N ALA A 178 5.79 -27.80 3.67
CA ALA A 178 5.54 -27.49 2.27
C ALA A 178 4.40 -26.48 2.07
N PHE A 179 3.42 -26.42 2.97
CA PHE A 179 2.34 -25.42 2.91
C PHE A 179 2.89 -23.99 3.01
N TYR A 180 3.91 -23.77 3.84
CA TYR A 180 4.41 -22.43 4.15
C TYR A 180 5.34 -21.85 3.08
N THR A 181 5.71 -22.62 2.05
CA THR A 181 6.54 -22.10 0.95
C THR A 181 5.85 -20.99 0.16
N ALA A 182 4.53 -20.88 0.27
CA ALA A 182 3.71 -19.82 -0.36
C ALA A 182 4.19 -18.41 -0.02
N TRP A 183 4.82 -18.23 1.14
CA TRP A 183 5.33 -16.94 1.58
C TRP A 183 6.85 -16.85 1.51
N HIS A 184 7.56 -17.88 1.05
CA HIS A 184 9.03 -17.83 0.92
C HIS A 184 9.41 -17.15 -0.39
N ALA A 185 10.04 -15.99 -0.30
CA ALA A 185 10.55 -15.29 -1.47
C ALA A 185 11.78 -14.47 -1.12
N ASP A 186 12.76 -14.46 -2.02
CA ASP A 186 13.91 -13.56 -1.92
C ASP A 186 13.48 -12.11 -2.19
N LEU A 187 14.23 -11.16 -1.61
CA LEU A 187 14.02 -9.74 -1.87
C LEU A 187 14.31 -9.44 -3.36
N PRO A 188 13.34 -8.93 -4.13
CA PRO A 188 13.55 -8.58 -5.53
C PRO A 188 14.67 -7.54 -5.71
N PRO A 189 15.43 -7.57 -6.82
CA PRO A 189 16.50 -6.60 -7.06
C PRO A 189 16.05 -5.15 -7.11
N ASP A 190 14.80 -4.91 -7.53
CA ASP A 190 14.15 -3.61 -7.67
C ASP A 190 13.36 -3.18 -6.42
N ALA A 191 13.31 -4.00 -5.39
CA ALA A 191 12.67 -3.65 -4.12
C ALA A 191 13.47 -2.56 -3.38
N ALA A 192 12.74 -1.71 -2.65
CA ALA A 192 13.36 -0.79 -1.72
C ALA A 192 14.06 -1.57 -0.61
N ARG A 193 15.30 -1.21 -0.29
CA ARG A 193 16.08 -1.81 0.81
C ARG A 193 15.85 -1.01 2.07
N ASP A 194 15.48 -1.70 3.13
CA ASP A 194 15.14 -1.09 4.41
C ASP A 194 16.13 -1.45 5.51
N ASP A 195 16.52 -2.72 5.62
CA ASP A 195 17.44 -3.24 6.64
C ASP A 195 17.11 -2.82 8.09
N VAL A 196 15.81 -2.70 8.40
CA VAL A 196 15.31 -2.28 9.72
C VAL A 196 15.29 -3.47 10.67
N ARG A 197 15.96 -3.35 11.82
CA ARG A 197 16.00 -4.37 12.87
C ARG A 197 15.11 -3.99 14.05
N PHE A 198 14.29 -4.93 14.49
CA PHE A 198 13.41 -4.73 15.63
C PHE A 198 14.06 -5.27 16.92
N ALA A 199 13.51 -4.91 18.07
CA ALA A 199 13.85 -5.52 19.37
C ALA A 199 13.24 -6.93 19.52
N ALA A 200 13.25 -7.68 18.42
CA ALA A 200 12.90 -9.07 18.25
C ALA A 200 13.88 -9.66 17.21
N PRO A 201 14.08 -10.98 17.13
CA PRO A 201 14.99 -11.57 16.14
C PRO A 201 14.37 -11.57 14.73
N LEU A 202 13.95 -10.40 14.27
CA LEU A 202 13.30 -10.14 12.99
C LEU A 202 13.87 -8.87 12.36
N THR A 203 14.23 -8.98 11.09
CA THR A 203 14.68 -7.85 10.26
C THR A 203 13.72 -7.67 9.08
N LEU A 204 13.26 -6.43 8.86
CA LEU A 204 12.61 -6.02 7.61
C LEU A 204 13.72 -5.69 6.60
N LEU A 205 13.91 -6.56 5.61
CA LEU A 205 14.95 -6.41 4.58
C LEU A 205 14.58 -5.32 3.57
N GLY A 206 13.31 -5.23 3.22
CA GLY A 206 12.85 -4.34 2.17
C GLY A 206 11.36 -4.43 1.91
N HIS A 207 10.89 -3.64 0.94
CA HIS A 207 9.50 -3.65 0.50
C HIS A 207 9.35 -3.32 -0.98
N THR A 208 8.20 -3.70 -1.53
CA THR A 208 7.73 -3.25 -2.84
C THR A 208 6.37 -2.56 -2.69
N VAL A 209 6.14 -1.57 -3.54
CA VAL A 209 4.85 -0.91 -3.73
C VAL A 209 4.52 -0.97 -5.21
N THR A 210 3.45 -1.68 -5.52
CA THR A 210 3.00 -1.93 -6.91
C THR A 210 1.51 -1.65 -7.06
N THR A 211 1.04 -1.74 -8.29
CA THR A 211 -0.39 -1.69 -8.61
C THR A 211 -0.78 -3.00 -9.27
N ASP A 212 -1.90 -3.59 -8.86
CA ASP A 212 -2.41 -4.84 -9.47
C ASP A 212 -3.18 -4.58 -10.78
N GLU A 213 -3.76 -5.64 -11.35
CA GLU A 213 -4.53 -5.58 -12.60
C GLU A 213 -5.82 -4.74 -12.49
N HIS A 214 -6.31 -4.50 -11.28
CA HIS A 214 -7.51 -3.70 -11.00
C HIS A 214 -7.18 -2.23 -10.67
N GLY A 215 -5.90 -1.85 -10.66
CA GLY A 215 -5.48 -0.52 -10.28
C GLY A 215 -5.33 -0.32 -8.76
N GLU A 216 -5.34 -1.39 -7.98
CA GLU A 216 -5.26 -1.36 -6.53
C GLU A 216 -3.80 -1.36 -6.06
N LEU A 217 -3.54 -0.60 -4.99
CA LEU A 217 -2.26 -0.55 -4.30
C LEU A 217 -1.95 -1.90 -3.66
N VAL A 218 -0.76 -2.42 -3.92
CA VAL A 218 -0.24 -3.64 -3.29
C VAL A 218 1.11 -3.35 -2.67
N THR A 219 1.22 -3.60 -1.37
CA THR A 219 2.49 -3.53 -0.63
C THR A 219 2.94 -4.93 -0.25
N THR A 220 4.21 -5.26 -0.51
CA THR A 220 4.82 -6.49 -0.02
C THR A 220 6.02 -6.16 0.84
N LEU A 221 6.04 -6.67 2.07
CA LEU A 221 7.16 -6.56 3.00
C LEU A 221 7.98 -7.85 2.97
N TYR A 222 9.30 -7.75 3.01
CA TYR A 222 10.20 -8.90 3.03
C TYR A 222 10.89 -8.95 4.39
N LEU A 223 10.48 -9.89 5.23
CA LEU A 223 10.99 -10.05 6.59
C LEU A 223 11.83 -11.32 6.71
N ARG A 224 12.87 -11.28 7.53
CA ARG A 224 13.72 -12.45 7.82
C ARG A 224 13.81 -12.66 9.31
N ALA A 225 13.57 -13.90 9.75
CA ALA A 225 13.89 -14.32 11.12
C ALA A 225 15.41 -14.48 11.25
N ASP A 226 16.05 -13.73 12.13
CA ASP A 226 17.49 -13.84 12.37
C ASP A 226 17.80 -14.93 13.43
N ALA A 227 16.83 -15.29 14.25
CA ALA A 227 16.85 -16.39 15.21
C ALA A 227 15.40 -16.88 15.48
N PRO A 228 15.20 -18.02 16.16
CA PRO A 228 13.85 -18.48 16.49
C PRO A 228 13.06 -17.43 17.27
N LEU A 229 11.83 -17.17 16.84
CA LEU A 229 10.93 -16.22 17.50
C LEU A 229 10.20 -16.92 18.66
N PRO A 230 10.22 -16.35 19.89
CA PRO A 230 9.62 -17.01 21.06
C PRO A 230 8.10 -16.88 21.12
N THR A 231 7.54 -15.89 20.43
CA THR A 231 6.10 -15.59 20.37
C THR A 231 5.72 -15.22 18.95
N ASP A 232 4.43 -15.34 18.65
CA ASP A 232 3.92 -14.88 17.36
C ASP A 232 3.84 -13.35 17.34
N LEU A 233 4.26 -12.76 16.23
CA LEU A 233 4.27 -11.32 16.02
C LEU A 233 3.25 -10.95 14.94
N GLY A 234 2.47 -9.93 15.22
CA GLY A 234 1.66 -9.23 14.24
C GLY A 234 2.47 -8.16 13.52
N VAL A 235 2.10 -7.90 12.26
CA VAL A 235 2.66 -6.82 11.44
C VAL A 235 1.59 -5.76 11.22
N TYR A 236 1.90 -4.54 11.62
CA TYR A 236 1.08 -3.36 11.36
C TYR A 236 1.63 -2.62 10.14
N ILE A 237 0.75 -2.38 9.16
CA ILE A 237 1.06 -1.62 7.95
C ILE A 237 0.08 -0.45 7.91
N ALA A 238 0.60 0.76 7.82
CA ALA A 238 -0.21 1.97 7.74
C ALA A 238 0.14 2.79 6.50
N TYR A 239 -0.90 3.30 5.85
CA TYR A 239 -0.85 4.23 4.74
C TYR A 239 -1.32 5.58 5.26
N LEU A 240 -0.37 6.44 5.62
CA LEU A 240 -0.65 7.71 6.29
C LEU A 240 -0.81 8.85 5.26
N ASP A 241 -1.66 9.81 5.58
CA ASP A 241 -1.71 11.09 4.88
C ASP A 241 -0.57 12.04 5.32
N ARG A 242 -0.60 13.28 4.83
CA ARG A 242 0.42 14.30 5.16
C ARG A 242 0.36 14.78 6.61
N ASP A 243 -0.75 14.58 7.31
CA ASP A 243 -0.89 14.92 8.72
C ASP A 243 -0.51 13.74 9.63
N GLY A 244 -0.07 12.62 9.03
CA GLY A 244 0.28 11.39 9.75
C GLY A 244 -0.95 10.57 10.17
N VAL A 245 -2.13 10.88 9.66
CA VAL A 245 -3.37 10.16 9.96
C VAL A 245 -3.49 8.96 9.01
N PRO A 246 -3.81 7.75 9.51
CA PRO A 246 -4.03 6.60 8.65
C PRO A 246 -5.20 6.80 7.69
N ILE A 247 -4.93 6.78 6.38
CA ILE A 247 -5.94 6.66 5.33
C ILE A 247 -6.47 5.22 5.32
N HIS A 248 -5.55 4.26 5.40
CA HIS A 248 -5.80 2.83 5.54
C HIS A 248 -4.74 2.18 6.43
N ASP A 249 -5.11 1.06 7.06
CA ASP A 249 -4.17 0.22 7.80
C ASP A 249 -4.58 -1.25 7.80
N SER A 250 -3.71 -2.09 8.37
CA SER A 250 -3.87 -3.54 8.40
C SER A 250 -4.57 -4.07 9.66
N LEU A 251 -5.24 -3.24 10.48
CA LEU A 251 -5.86 -3.69 11.74
C LEU A 251 -6.97 -4.71 11.50
N PHE A 252 -7.87 -4.41 10.57
CA PHE A 252 -9.02 -5.26 10.25
C PHE A 252 -8.72 -6.21 9.08
N TYR A 253 -7.67 -5.91 8.32
CA TYR A 253 -7.30 -6.53 7.05
C TYR A 253 -5.82 -6.90 7.06
N PRO A 254 -5.40 -7.80 7.96
CA PRO A 254 -4.00 -8.18 8.09
C PRO A 254 -3.51 -8.90 6.82
N PRO A 255 -2.20 -8.86 6.53
CA PRO A 255 -1.62 -9.74 5.53
C PRO A 255 -2.01 -11.19 5.78
N VAL A 256 -2.36 -11.92 4.72
CA VAL A 256 -2.76 -13.34 4.79
C VAL A 256 -1.70 -14.19 5.52
N ALA A 257 -0.42 -13.88 5.31
CA ALA A 257 0.70 -14.55 6.00
C ALA A 257 0.54 -14.54 7.52
N THR A 258 0.05 -13.45 8.11
CA THR A 258 -0.17 -13.31 9.56
C THR A 258 -1.26 -14.28 10.07
N LEU A 259 -2.23 -14.65 9.22
CA LEU A 259 -3.31 -15.56 9.58
C LEU A 259 -2.88 -17.03 9.51
N TRP A 260 -1.99 -17.38 8.59
CA TRP A 260 -1.70 -18.77 8.25
C TRP A 260 -0.30 -19.21 8.64
N TYR A 261 0.68 -18.31 8.70
CA TYR A 261 2.09 -18.63 8.90
C TYR A 261 2.65 -17.97 10.18
N PRO A 262 2.43 -18.57 11.35
CA PRO A 262 2.83 -18.00 12.65
C PRO A 262 4.35 -17.79 12.71
N THR A 263 4.81 -16.64 13.20
CA THR A 263 6.25 -16.29 13.19
C THR A 263 7.11 -17.23 14.03
N THR A 264 6.53 -17.89 15.03
CA THR A 264 7.20 -18.95 15.81
C THR A 264 7.59 -20.18 14.97
N SER A 265 6.91 -20.40 13.84
CA SER A 265 7.21 -21.48 12.89
C SER A 265 8.26 -21.12 11.84
N TRP A 266 8.75 -19.88 11.83
CA TRP A 266 9.70 -19.43 10.83
C TRP A 266 11.07 -20.04 11.06
N THR A 267 11.66 -20.53 9.97
CA THR A 267 13.04 -21.03 10.02
C THR A 267 13.99 -19.84 9.96
N PRO A 268 14.95 -19.72 10.90
CA PRO A 268 15.94 -18.65 10.85
C PRO A 268 16.70 -18.63 9.52
N GLY A 269 16.89 -17.43 8.97
CA GLY A 269 17.52 -17.19 7.68
C GLY A 269 16.54 -17.20 6.49
N THR A 270 15.32 -17.73 6.65
CA THR A 270 14.30 -17.70 5.59
C THR A 270 13.71 -16.30 5.46
N THR A 271 13.63 -15.80 4.22
CA THR A 271 12.92 -14.57 3.90
C THR A 271 11.46 -14.89 3.61
N VAL A 272 10.56 -14.15 4.27
CA VAL A 272 9.11 -14.26 4.15
C VAL A 272 8.57 -12.98 3.51
N ALA A 273 7.88 -13.14 2.38
CA ALA A 273 7.15 -12.08 1.71
C ALA A 273 5.72 -11.98 2.27
N MET A 274 5.46 -10.91 3.01
CA MET A 274 4.16 -10.57 3.53
C MET A 274 3.49 -9.54 2.63
N ARG A 275 2.57 -10.01 1.79
CA ARG A 275 1.75 -9.16 0.93
C ARG A 275 0.52 -8.66 1.69
N ALA A 276 0.36 -7.34 1.75
CA ALA A 276 -0.87 -6.70 2.22
C ALA A 276 -2.01 -6.97 1.23
N LEU A 277 -3.26 -6.97 1.72
CA LEU A 277 -4.41 -7.03 0.83
C LEU A 277 -4.41 -5.83 -0.14
N PRO A 278 -4.87 -6.00 -1.39
CA PRO A 278 -4.96 -4.88 -2.34
C PRO A 278 -5.92 -3.80 -1.84
N TRP A 279 -5.57 -2.54 -2.05
CA TRP A 279 -6.37 -1.38 -1.62
C TRP A 279 -6.64 -0.40 -2.76
N THR A 280 -7.91 -0.02 -2.94
CA THR A 280 -8.23 1.21 -3.67
C THR A 280 -8.01 2.41 -2.74
N LEU A 281 -6.85 3.07 -2.88
CA LEU A 281 -6.52 4.26 -2.08
C LEU A 281 -7.03 5.54 -2.78
N ASP A 282 -7.95 6.26 -2.13
CA ASP A 282 -8.48 7.57 -2.58
C ASP A 282 -7.56 8.72 -2.17
N ALA A 283 -6.31 8.66 -2.63
CA ALA A 283 -5.29 9.68 -2.41
C ALA A 283 -4.32 9.77 -3.59
N ASP A 284 -3.71 10.95 -3.78
CA ASP A 284 -2.66 11.18 -4.77
C ASP A 284 -1.26 10.88 -4.23
N ALA A 285 -1.11 10.80 -2.90
CA ALA A 285 0.12 10.46 -2.23
C ALA A 285 -0.16 9.84 -0.86
N PHE A 286 0.76 9.02 -0.37
CA PHE A 286 0.72 8.48 0.98
C PHE A 286 2.13 8.22 1.52
N THR A 287 2.21 8.04 2.83
CA THR A 287 3.40 7.63 3.55
C THR A 287 3.24 6.20 4.05
N LEU A 288 4.18 5.32 3.73
CA LEU A 288 4.17 3.94 4.21
C LEU A 288 4.88 3.86 5.57
N ALA A 289 4.21 3.28 6.56
CA ALA A 289 4.79 3.00 7.87
C ALA A 289 4.52 1.54 8.29
N VAL A 290 5.48 0.96 9.02
CA VAL A 290 5.43 -0.43 9.46
C VAL A 290 5.83 -0.57 10.92
N GLY A 291 5.11 -1.39 11.66
CA GLY A 291 5.41 -1.72 13.05
C GLY A 291 5.16 -3.20 13.33
N LEU A 292 5.72 -3.68 14.45
CA LEU A 292 5.50 -5.03 14.94
C LEU A 292 4.86 -4.98 16.33
N TYR A 293 4.03 -5.97 16.63
CA TYR A 293 3.37 -6.12 17.93
C TYR A 293 3.23 -7.60 18.29
N ASP A 294 2.96 -7.89 19.56
CA ASP A 294 2.62 -9.24 20.02
C ASP A 294 1.28 -9.67 19.42
N ALA A 295 1.25 -10.79 18.68
CA ALA A 295 0.06 -11.27 17.99
C ALA A 295 -1.08 -11.69 18.96
N ALA A 296 -0.80 -11.87 20.25
CA ALA A 296 -1.84 -12.09 21.26
C ALA A 296 -2.68 -10.83 21.54
N GLY A 297 -2.21 -9.66 21.14
CA GLY A 297 -2.90 -8.38 21.28
C GLY A 297 -3.24 -7.72 19.94
N SER A 298 -3.34 -6.40 19.96
CA SER A 298 -3.58 -5.56 18.78
C SER A 298 -2.52 -4.45 18.72
N TRP A 299 -2.37 -3.79 17.58
CA TRP A 299 -1.47 -2.64 17.49
C TRP A 299 -1.89 -1.46 18.42
N PRO A 300 -3.17 -1.08 18.56
CA PRO A 300 -3.53 0.05 19.43
C PRO A 300 -3.34 -0.23 20.92
N ASP A 301 -3.66 -1.44 21.38
CA ASP A 301 -3.78 -1.75 22.81
C ASP A 301 -2.74 -2.77 23.32
N GLY A 302 -2.06 -3.47 22.41
CA GLY A 302 -1.14 -4.55 22.72
C GLY A 302 0.33 -4.11 22.85
N PRO A 303 1.20 -5.01 23.34
CA PRO A 303 2.64 -4.77 23.40
C PRO A 303 3.22 -4.60 21.99
N ARG A 304 3.82 -3.43 21.72
CA ARG A 304 4.53 -3.15 20.47
C ARG A 304 6.02 -3.45 20.61
N ILE A 305 6.64 -3.89 19.52
CA ILE A 305 8.07 -4.20 19.48
C ILE A 305 8.83 -2.94 19.05
N PRO A 306 9.76 -2.41 19.87
CA PRO A 306 10.58 -1.27 19.50
C PRO A 306 11.47 -1.54 18.27
N VAL A 307 11.79 -0.49 17.53
CA VAL A 307 12.78 -0.51 16.45
C VAL A 307 14.18 -0.34 17.05
N ALA A 308 14.98 -1.40 17.02
CA ALA A 308 16.34 -1.42 17.56
C ALA A 308 17.34 -0.67 16.66
N ASP A 309 17.17 -0.80 15.34
CA ASP A 309 17.97 -0.09 14.33
C ASP A 309 17.07 0.22 13.13
N SER A 310 16.96 1.50 12.76
CA SER A 310 16.10 1.92 11.65
C SER A 310 16.84 2.09 10.33
N ALA A 311 18.16 1.84 10.30
CA ALA A 311 18.99 2.08 9.12
C ALA A 311 18.82 3.51 8.56
N GLY A 312 18.73 4.51 9.45
CA GLY A 312 18.56 5.92 9.10
C GLY A 312 17.13 6.32 8.72
N LYS A 313 16.14 5.43 8.86
CA LYS A 313 14.74 5.77 8.63
C LYS A 313 14.12 6.45 9.87
N PRO A 314 13.18 7.40 9.67
CA PRO A 314 12.44 8.00 10.77
C PRO A 314 11.63 6.96 11.55
N VAL A 315 11.60 7.11 12.88
CA VAL A 315 10.80 6.24 13.75
C VAL A 315 9.83 7.09 14.58
N LEU A 316 8.57 6.71 14.52
CA LEU A 316 7.43 7.37 15.12
C LEU A 316 6.90 6.56 16.32
N GLU A 317 5.88 7.10 16.98
CA GLU A 317 5.12 6.43 18.06
C GLU A 317 6.04 5.82 19.13
N ASN A 318 6.88 6.65 19.75
CA ASN A 318 7.81 6.22 20.80
C ASN A 318 8.75 5.10 20.38
N GLY A 319 9.17 5.09 19.11
CA GLY A 319 10.20 4.17 18.64
C GLY A 319 9.67 2.84 18.11
N THR A 320 8.35 2.67 17.94
CA THR A 320 7.77 1.37 17.52
C THR A 320 7.30 1.33 16.07
N LEU A 321 7.13 2.49 15.42
CA LEU A 321 6.61 2.59 14.05
C LEU A 321 7.69 3.17 13.12
N VAL A 322 8.23 2.39 12.19
CA VAL A 322 9.21 2.89 11.22
C VAL A 322 8.48 3.46 10.00
N ARG A 323 8.87 4.66 9.56
CA ARG A 323 8.35 5.29 8.34
C ARG A 323 9.26 4.93 7.16
N LEU A 324 8.78 4.12 6.22
CA LEU A 324 9.59 3.52 5.16
C LEU A 324 9.86 4.48 3.99
N GLY A 325 8.90 5.35 3.68
CA GLY A 325 9.01 6.33 2.60
C GLY A 325 7.64 6.83 2.14
N GLY A 326 7.65 7.84 1.27
CA GLY A 326 6.44 8.36 0.65
C GLY A 326 6.29 7.93 -0.79
N TYR A 327 5.05 7.88 -1.26
CA TYR A 327 4.67 7.46 -2.59
C TYR A 327 3.69 8.45 -3.20
N GLN A 328 3.82 8.67 -4.51
CA GLN A 328 2.90 9.49 -5.30
C GLN A 328 2.29 8.66 -6.43
N ARG A 329 1.02 8.91 -6.70
CA ARG A 329 0.27 8.30 -7.80
C ARG A 329 0.81 8.82 -9.13
N THR A 330 1.09 7.92 -10.06
CA THR A 330 1.53 8.28 -11.42
C THR A 330 0.33 8.61 -12.30
N PRO A 331 0.50 9.35 -13.41
CA PRO A 331 -0.57 9.61 -14.37
C PRO A 331 -1.20 8.34 -14.97
N SER A 332 -0.47 7.22 -14.97
CA SER A 332 -0.96 5.91 -15.41
C SER A 332 -1.70 5.12 -14.33
N GLY A 333 -1.90 5.69 -13.13
CA GLY A 333 -2.55 5.03 -11.99
C GLY A 333 -1.63 4.14 -11.15
N GLY A 334 -0.34 4.12 -11.45
CA GLY A 334 0.69 3.42 -10.66
C GLY A 334 1.13 4.20 -9.42
N TRP A 335 2.12 3.68 -8.71
CA TRP A 335 2.76 4.37 -7.58
C TRP A 335 4.26 4.44 -7.78
N THR A 336 4.86 5.57 -7.44
CA THR A 336 6.33 5.76 -7.43
C THR A 336 6.76 6.36 -6.11
N ALA A 337 7.94 5.97 -5.62
CA ALA A 337 8.53 6.59 -4.44
C ALA A 337 8.79 8.08 -4.68
N LEU A 338 8.58 8.90 -3.66
CA LEU A 338 8.98 10.30 -3.66
C LEU A 338 10.52 10.38 -3.64
N PRO A 339 11.11 11.34 -4.38
CA PRO A 339 12.55 11.52 -4.39
C PRO A 339 13.05 11.99 -3.01
N PRO A 340 14.33 11.74 -2.67
CA PRO A 340 14.94 12.33 -1.48
C PRO A 340 14.99 13.86 -1.61
N ASP A 341 15.00 14.54 -0.47
CA ASP A 341 15.09 16.00 -0.43
C ASP A 341 16.42 16.50 -1.03
N ALA A 342 16.37 17.66 -1.68
CA ALA A 342 17.56 18.34 -2.19
C ALA A 342 18.39 18.93 -1.03
N PRO A 343 19.73 19.02 -1.16
CA PRO A 343 20.54 19.79 -0.23
C PRO A 343 20.12 21.27 -0.20
N PRO A 344 20.24 21.95 0.95
CA PRO A 344 19.88 23.37 1.06
C PRO A 344 20.78 24.24 0.18
N ALA A 345 20.20 25.24 -0.48
CA ALA A 345 20.94 26.20 -1.31
C ALA A 345 21.84 27.11 -0.47
N THR A 346 21.39 27.53 0.72
CA THR A 346 22.22 28.26 1.68
C THR A 346 22.69 27.31 2.76
N VAL A 347 24.01 27.06 2.80
CA VAL A 347 24.62 26.29 3.88
C VAL A 347 24.72 27.17 5.13
N LEU A 348 24.20 26.66 6.23
CA LEU A 348 24.27 27.25 7.55
C LEU A 348 25.00 26.28 8.48
N ASP A 349 25.49 26.81 9.60
CA ASP A 349 25.94 25.99 10.71
C ASP A 349 25.56 26.68 12.00
N ALA A 350 24.39 26.30 12.52
CA ALA A 350 23.92 26.75 13.82
C ALA A 350 23.38 25.61 14.66
N GLY A 351 23.73 25.58 15.94
CA GLY A 351 23.20 24.64 16.93
C GLY A 351 22.09 25.27 17.76
N PHE A 352 21.11 24.45 18.17
CA PHE A 352 20.07 24.78 19.14
C PHE A 352 20.12 23.76 20.29
N GLY A 353 20.52 24.23 21.46
CA GLY A 353 20.84 23.36 22.59
C GLY A 353 21.94 22.34 22.23
N ASP A 354 21.81 21.11 22.74
CA ASP A 354 22.83 20.07 22.59
C ASP A 354 22.51 19.01 21.53
N ALA A 355 21.29 19.01 20.97
CA ALA A 355 20.77 17.90 20.16
C ALA A 355 20.44 18.27 18.70
N ILE A 356 20.23 19.55 18.40
CA ILE A 356 19.66 20.00 17.11
C ILE A 356 20.63 20.95 16.42
N ARG A 357 20.82 20.76 15.11
CA ARG A 357 21.58 21.68 14.25
C ARG A 357 20.79 22.05 13.01
N LEU A 358 20.88 23.31 12.60
CA LEU A 358 20.41 23.83 11.33
C LEU A 358 21.57 23.82 10.33
N LEU A 359 21.48 22.95 9.32
CA LEU A 359 22.47 22.78 8.27
C LEU A 359 22.30 23.76 7.10
N GLY A 360 21.12 24.32 6.93
CA GLY A 360 20.86 25.22 5.83
C GLY A 360 19.42 25.67 5.72
N ALA A 361 19.20 26.59 4.78
CA ALA A 361 17.88 27.09 4.46
C ALA A 361 17.76 27.44 2.97
N ASP A 362 16.53 27.32 2.47
CA ASP A 362 16.11 27.81 1.17
C ASP A 362 15.11 28.93 1.38
N VAL A 363 15.52 30.16 1.05
CA VAL A 363 14.69 31.37 1.22
C VAL A 363 14.74 32.17 -0.08
N PRO A 364 13.59 32.54 -0.68
CA PRO A 364 13.55 33.44 -1.81
C PRO A 364 14.21 34.79 -1.49
N ALA A 365 15.02 35.32 -2.42
CA ALA A 365 15.65 36.62 -2.26
C ALA A 365 14.66 37.80 -2.34
N THR A 366 13.49 37.58 -2.96
CA THR A 366 12.45 38.59 -3.13
C THR A 366 11.07 38.03 -2.80
N ALA A 367 10.17 38.89 -2.34
CA ALA A 367 8.77 38.58 -2.09
C ALA A 367 7.91 39.84 -2.29
N LYS A 368 6.58 39.68 -2.34
CA LYS A 368 5.64 40.81 -2.42
C LYS A 368 4.79 40.89 -1.16
N ALA A 369 4.44 42.12 -0.78
CA ALA A 369 3.46 42.33 0.28
C ALA A 369 2.13 41.63 -0.05
N GLY A 370 1.54 40.94 0.93
CA GLY A 370 0.30 40.19 0.75
C GLY A 370 0.44 38.79 0.15
N ASP A 371 1.63 38.40 -0.31
CA ASP A 371 1.87 37.05 -0.84
C ASP A 371 2.31 36.09 0.28
N ALA A 372 2.42 34.80 -0.08
CA ALA A 372 2.95 33.77 0.79
C ALA A 372 4.44 33.58 0.49
N LEU A 373 5.30 33.64 1.51
CA LEU A 373 6.74 33.43 1.40
C LEU A 373 7.06 31.95 1.70
N PRO A 374 7.34 31.11 0.68
CA PRO A 374 7.81 29.76 0.93
C PRO A 374 9.26 29.79 1.42
N PHE A 375 9.61 28.92 2.37
CA PHE A 375 10.99 28.67 2.77
C PHE A 375 11.15 27.23 3.25
N ALA A 376 12.37 26.70 3.25
CA ALA A 376 12.66 25.39 3.81
C ALA A 376 13.88 25.43 4.73
N LEU A 377 13.87 24.62 5.78
CA LEU A 377 14.95 24.47 6.74
C LEU A 377 15.49 23.04 6.69
N THR A 378 16.81 22.88 6.60
CA THR A 378 17.44 21.56 6.69
C THR A 378 18.03 21.36 8.07
N TRP A 379 17.44 20.46 8.84
CA TRP A 379 17.85 20.12 10.21
C TRP A 379 18.69 18.84 10.25
N LEU A 380 19.55 18.74 11.26
CA LEU A 380 20.29 17.55 11.66
C LEU A 380 20.12 17.30 13.15
N ALA A 381 19.69 16.09 13.53
CA ALA A 381 19.85 15.62 14.90
C ALA A 381 21.29 15.17 15.14
N VAL A 382 21.98 15.78 16.09
CA VAL A 382 23.30 15.28 16.58
C VAL A 382 23.16 14.34 17.77
N ALA A 383 22.02 14.39 18.45
CA ALA A 383 21.57 13.45 19.47
C ALA A 383 20.04 13.40 19.42
N THR A 384 19.42 12.41 20.06
CA THR A 384 17.95 12.36 20.19
C THR A 384 17.47 13.45 21.16
N PRO A 385 16.64 14.41 20.71
CA PRO A 385 16.01 15.40 21.57
C PRO A 385 15.16 14.74 22.67
N ALA A 386 15.24 15.26 23.90
CA ALA A 386 14.55 14.69 25.06
C ALA A 386 13.04 14.98 25.10
N GLN A 387 12.59 15.99 24.35
CA GLN A 387 11.20 16.41 24.26
C GLN A 387 10.92 17.03 22.89
N ASP A 388 9.64 17.18 22.56
CA ASP A 388 9.23 17.87 21.34
C ASP A 388 9.30 19.39 21.54
N PHE A 389 10.08 20.04 20.69
CA PHE A 389 10.18 21.49 20.63
C PHE A 389 9.38 22.04 19.44
N SER A 390 9.00 23.31 19.54
CA SER A 390 8.45 24.08 18.44
C SER A 390 9.53 24.92 17.77
N VAL A 391 9.39 25.09 16.46
CA VAL A 391 10.20 26.01 15.66
C VAL A 391 9.37 27.26 15.42
N PHE A 392 10.02 28.43 15.44
CA PHE A 392 9.42 29.66 14.95
C PHE A 392 10.26 30.28 13.85
N ALA A 393 9.59 31.04 12.99
CA ALA A 393 10.20 31.93 12.02
C ALA A 393 9.60 33.33 12.20
N HIS A 394 10.46 34.34 12.27
CA HIS A 394 10.06 35.74 12.32
C HIS A 394 10.64 36.49 11.12
N LEU A 395 9.80 37.24 10.41
CA LEU A 395 10.28 38.27 9.51
C LEU A 395 10.46 39.57 10.32
N VAL A 396 11.66 40.12 10.31
CA VAL A 396 12.01 41.35 11.03
C VAL A 396 12.48 42.44 10.09
N ASP A 397 12.16 43.69 10.42
CA ASP A 397 12.61 44.86 9.68
C ASP A 397 14.03 45.31 10.09
N SER A 398 14.48 46.45 9.57
CA SER A 398 15.81 47.00 9.87
C SER A 398 15.95 47.55 11.30
N ALA A 399 14.86 47.80 12.01
CA ALA A 399 14.85 48.14 13.43
C ALA A 399 14.83 46.89 14.32
N GLY A 400 14.64 45.70 13.75
CA GLY A 400 14.47 44.44 14.46
C GLY A 400 13.02 44.17 14.89
N ASP A 401 12.07 44.99 14.43
CA ASP A 401 10.66 44.81 14.76
C ASP A 401 10.07 43.65 13.94
N LYS A 402 9.34 42.78 14.63
CA LYS A 402 8.70 41.61 14.02
C LYS A 402 7.45 42.03 13.24
N VAL A 403 7.45 41.75 11.94
CA VAL A 403 6.35 42.13 11.02
C VAL A 403 5.50 40.96 10.56
N ALA A 404 6.04 39.73 10.61
CA ALA A 404 5.29 38.49 10.36
C ALA A 404 5.90 37.35 11.17
N GLN A 405 5.11 36.31 11.47
CA GLN A 405 5.57 35.14 12.21
C GLN A 405 4.84 33.86 11.82
N LEU A 406 5.51 32.74 12.07
CA LEU A 406 4.96 31.39 11.99
C LEU A 406 5.61 30.52 13.07
N ASP A 407 4.81 29.68 13.71
CA ASP A 407 5.25 28.69 14.70
C ASP A 407 4.67 27.32 14.31
N TRP A 408 5.48 26.27 14.43
CA TRP A 408 5.06 24.92 14.06
C TRP A 408 5.86 23.83 14.79
N GLN A 409 5.39 22.59 14.70
CA GLN A 409 6.17 21.40 15.03
C GLN A 409 6.81 20.87 13.74
N PRO A 410 8.08 20.42 13.76
CA PRO A 410 8.75 19.98 12.55
C PRO A 410 7.99 18.88 11.81
N HIS A 411 7.98 19.00 10.49
CA HIS A 411 7.44 18.02 9.55
C HIS A 411 8.32 17.95 8.31
N ASP A 412 8.09 16.97 7.44
CA ASP A 412 8.62 16.95 6.08
C ASP A 412 7.51 16.68 5.07
N ALA A 413 7.88 16.50 3.80
CA ALA A 413 6.96 16.17 2.72
C ALA A 413 6.12 14.90 2.99
N LEU A 414 6.53 14.05 3.94
CA LEU A 414 5.87 12.80 4.29
C LEU A 414 5.03 12.91 5.58
N GLY A 415 5.02 14.08 6.22
CA GLY A 415 4.20 14.39 7.38
C GLY A 415 4.98 14.67 8.67
N PRO A 416 4.34 14.55 9.85
CA PRO A 416 4.92 14.99 11.11
C PRO A 416 6.24 14.32 11.46
N ARG A 417 7.16 15.10 12.02
CA ARG A 417 8.47 14.64 12.50
C ARG A 417 8.75 15.17 13.91
N PRO A 418 8.00 14.66 14.93
CA PRO A 418 8.26 15.00 16.33
C PRO A 418 9.74 14.81 16.68
N MET A 419 10.32 15.79 17.35
CA MET A 419 11.75 15.82 17.63
C MET A 419 12.18 14.67 18.53
N THR A 420 11.33 14.16 19.42
CA THR A 420 11.64 12.96 20.20
C THR A 420 11.84 11.70 19.36
N GLY A 421 11.33 11.70 18.12
CA GLY A 421 11.53 10.61 17.15
C GLY A 421 12.85 10.73 16.37
N TRP A 422 13.58 11.84 16.49
CA TRP A 422 14.82 12.05 15.76
C TRP A 422 15.95 11.23 16.37
N ARG A 423 16.71 10.54 15.52
CA ARG A 423 17.92 9.80 15.89
C ARG A 423 19.15 10.58 15.48
N SER A 424 20.27 10.34 16.17
CA SER A 424 21.55 10.94 15.79
C SER A 424 21.88 10.61 14.33
N GLY A 425 22.14 11.64 13.52
CA GLY A 425 22.40 11.54 12.09
C GLY A 425 21.17 11.77 11.21
N ASP A 426 19.96 11.79 11.77
CA ASP A 426 18.74 12.07 11.01
C ASP A 426 18.80 13.48 10.43
N THR A 427 18.54 13.58 9.14
CA THR A 427 18.35 14.86 8.44
C THR A 427 16.87 15.04 8.12
N LEU A 428 16.41 16.29 8.18
CA LEU A 428 15.02 16.66 7.92
C LEU A 428 14.97 17.94 7.08
N THR A 429 14.25 17.92 5.96
CA THR A 429 13.88 19.15 5.25
C THR A 429 12.45 19.55 5.62
N ASP A 430 12.35 20.67 6.31
CA ASP A 430 11.14 21.21 6.90
C ASP A 430 10.69 22.45 6.11
N ALA A 431 9.75 22.23 5.19
CA ALA A 431 9.24 23.26 4.29
C ALA A 431 8.01 23.95 4.88
N GLN A 432 8.01 25.28 4.81
CA GLN A 432 7.03 26.16 5.44
C GLN A 432 6.60 27.29 4.51
N THR A 433 5.49 27.93 4.86
CA THR A 433 4.99 29.12 4.17
C THR A 433 4.58 30.19 5.17
N LEU A 434 5.27 31.33 5.13
CA LEU A 434 4.96 32.49 5.97
C LEU A 434 4.03 33.46 5.22
N ALA A 435 2.87 33.76 5.78
CA ALA A 435 1.96 34.75 5.21
C ALA A 435 2.50 36.17 5.43
N LEU A 436 2.66 36.95 4.36
CA LEU A 436 3.11 38.33 4.45
C LEU A 436 1.91 39.29 4.51
N PRO A 437 1.88 40.24 5.46
CA PRO A 437 0.87 41.29 5.49
C PRO A 437 0.79 42.09 4.18
N GLU A 438 -0.42 42.44 3.74
CA GLU A 438 -0.62 43.35 2.59
C GLU A 438 -0.10 44.77 2.87
N THR A 439 -0.01 45.14 4.15
CA THR A 439 0.45 46.45 4.62
C THR A 439 1.97 46.55 4.74
N LEU A 440 2.72 45.52 4.35
CA LEU A 440 4.18 45.53 4.47
C LEU A 440 4.76 46.63 3.56
N ALA A 441 5.57 47.50 4.13
CA ALA A 441 6.27 48.51 3.34
C ALA A 441 7.35 47.84 2.48
N PRO A 442 7.55 48.28 1.21
CA PRO A 442 8.67 47.80 0.40
C PRO A 442 10.00 48.09 1.10
N GLY A 443 10.90 47.11 1.15
CA GLY A 443 12.14 47.24 1.92
C GLY A 443 12.89 45.93 2.10
N ALA A 444 14.06 46.02 2.73
CA ALA A 444 14.84 44.85 3.11
C ALA A 444 14.38 44.36 4.49
N TYR A 445 14.12 43.06 4.58
CA TYR A 445 13.75 42.35 5.79
C TYR A 445 14.69 41.16 5.99
N THR A 446 14.77 40.66 7.22
CA THR A 446 15.54 39.46 7.54
C THR A 446 14.60 38.39 8.08
N LEU A 447 14.72 37.16 7.59
CA LEU A 447 14.05 36.00 8.16
C LEU A 447 14.99 35.35 9.18
N ILE A 448 14.50 35.25 10.41
CA ILE A 448 15.20 34.62 11.52
C ILE A 448 14.39 33.43 12.03
N VAL A 449 15.06 32.40 12.54
CA VAL A 449 14.42 31.22 13.12
C VAL A 449 14.96 30.91 14.50
N GLY A 450 14.16 30.22 15.30
CA GLY A 450 14.59 29.68 16.58
C GLY A 450 13.80 28.45 16.99
N VAL A 451 14.28 27.78 18.03
CA VAL A 451 13.66 26.57 18.60
C VAL A 451 13.32 26.86 20.05
N TYR A 452 12.15 26.43 20.52
CA TYR A 452 11.71 26.68 21.89
C TYR A 452 10.84 25.54 22.43
N ASP A 453 10.80 25.44 23.75
CA ASP A 453 9.84 24.59 24.43
C ASP A 453 8.47 25.28 24.46
N TRP A 454 7.49 24.69 23.78
CA TRP A 454 6.15 25.23 23.69
C TRP A 454 5.38 25.25 25.03
N GLN A 455 5.78 24.40 25.98
CA GLN A 455 5.14 24.35 27.30
C GLN A 455 5.63 25.48 28.22
N SER A 456 6.93 25.77 28.20
CA SER A 456 7.53 26.80 29.07
C SER A 456 7.74 28.15 28.38
N GLY A 457 7.76 28.18 27.05
CA GLY A 457 8.11 29.35 26.23
C GLY A 457 9.62 29.63 26.17
N VAL A 458 10.46 28.80 26.78
CA VAL A 458 11.91 29.00 26.86
C VAL A 458 12.56 28.62 25.52
N ARG A 459 13.35 29.53 24.96
CA ARG A 459 14.14 29.28 23.75
C ARG A 459 15.35 28.41 24.05
N LEU A 460 15.70 27.55 23.09
CA LEU A 460 16.95 26.81 23.14
C LEU A 460 18.10 27.72 22.73
N PRO A 461 19.23 27.72 23.47
CA PRO A 461 20.38 28.54 23.13
C PRO A 461 20.86 28.34 21.70
N ALA A 462 20.95 29.42 20.92
CA ALA A 462 21.47 29.39 19.55
C ALA A 462 22.99 29.60 19.55
N GLN A 463 23.72 28.78 18.80
CA GLN A 463 25.18 28.81 18.74
C GLN A 463 25.64 28.69 17.29
N GLY A 464 26.80 29.26 16.93
CA GLY A 464 27.36 29.17 15.57
C GLY A 464 27.55 30.53 14.91
N THR A 465 28.00 30.53 13.65
CA THR A 465 28.36 31.78 12.93
C THR A 465 27.17 32.66 12.57
N ASN A 466 25.98 32.06 12.52
CA ASN A 466 24.74 32.73 12.10
C ASN A 466 23.79 32.97 13.27
N ALA A 467 24.21 32.62 14.50
CA ALA A 467 23.47 32.88 15.72
C ALA A 467 23.51 34.38 16.07
N GLY A 468 22.34 34.94 16.35
CA GLY A 468 22.14 36.31 16.81
C GLY A 468 21.77 36.38 18.30
N PRO A 469 21.49 37.59 18.82
CA PRO A 469 20.91 37.74 20.15
C PRO A 469 19.54 37.06 20.25
N ASP A 470 19.08 36.82 21.48
CA ASP A 470 17.77 36.21 21.78
C ASP A 470 17.56 34.80 21.21
N ASP A 471 18.64 34.03 21.07
CA ASP A 471 18.62 32.62 20.67
C ASP A 471 17.97 32.38 19.30
N VAL A 472 18.27 33.25 18.34
CA VAL A 472 17.80 33.14 16.94
C VAL A 472 18.96 32.94 15.97
N VAL A 473 18.64 32.43 14.78
CA VAL A 473 19.57 32.28 13.67
C VAL A 473 19.02 33.03 12.46
N SER A 474 19.84 33.88 11.84
CA SER A 474 19.49 34.55 10.58
C SER A 474 19.66 33.59 9.40
N ILE A 475 18.59 33.35 8.66
CA ILE A 475 18.56 32.37 7.57
C ILE A 475 18.48 32.98 6.18
N GLY A 476 18.16 34.27 6.06
CA GLY A 476 18.17 34.96 4.77
C GLY A 476 17.67 36.40 4.83
N ALA A 477 18.17 37.23 3.92
CA ALA A 477 17.65 38.56 3.66
C ALA A 477 16.63 38.50 2.51
N ILE A 478 15.53 39.21 2.65
CA ILE A 478 14.41 39.23 1.71
C ILE A 478 14.12 40.68 1.33
N GLN A 479 14.14 40.95 0.03
CA GLN A 479 13.67 42.22 -0.49
C GLN A 479 12.16 42.13 -0.75
N VAL A 480 11.36 42.87 0.03
CA VAL A 480 9.91 42.95 -0.19
C VAL A 480 9.60 44.08 -1.15
N GLU A 481 8.79 43.76 -2.16
CA GLU A 481 8.28 44.67 -3.17
C GLU A 481 6.80 45.02 -2.88
N ALA A 482 6.35 46.15 -3.42
CA ALA A 482 4.93 46.47 -3.44
C ALA A 482 4.19 45.48 -4.34
N LYS A 483 2.93 45.20 -4.00
CA LYS A 483 2.06 44.31 -4.78
C LYS A 483 1.73 44.89 -6.16
#